data_AF-A0A2G4TZ21-F1
#
_entry.id   AF-A0A2G4TZ21-F1
#
_cell.length_a   1.000
_cell.length_b   1.000
_cell.length_c   1.000
_cell.angle_alpha   90.00
_cell.angle_beta   90.00
_cell.angle_gamma   90.00
#
_symmetry.space_group_name_H-M   'P 1'
#
loop_
_entity.id
_entity.type
_entity.pdbx_description
1 polymer ?
#
loop_
_entity_poly.entity_id
_entity_poly.type
_entity_poly.pdbx_seq_one_letter_code
_entity_poly.pdbx_strand_id
1 'polypeptide(L)' 'MLCEASQDRQDLGADWVRENGELVIAGDWLTESGITDAEQLEVTAAPDVLRLQRREGEVFRV' A
#
# COMPACT_ATOMS: atom_id res chain seq x y z
N MET A 1 20.73 -10.07 -5.95
CA MET A 1 21.23 -8.68 -5.99
C MET A 1 20.09 -7.81 -5.49
N LEU A 2 20.17 -7.38 -4.23
CA LEU A 2 19.18 -6.49 -3.61
C LEU A 2 19.32 -5.10 -4.23
N CYS A 3 18.23 -4.46 -4.64
CA CYS A 3 18.28 -3.11 -5.17
C CYS A 3 18.54 -2.10 -4.03
N GLU A 4 19.79 -1.65 -3.89
CA GLU A 4 20.24 -0.61 -2.93
C GLU A 4 19.49 0.73 -3.04
N ALA A 5 18.84 1.00 -4.17
CA ALA A 5 18.12 2.27 -4.39
C ALA A 5 16.89 2.49 -3.49
N SER A 6 16.37 1.45 -2.83
CA SER A 6 15.20 1.56 -1.95
C SER A 6 15.54 1.93 -0.49
N GLN A 7 16.82 1.99 -0.12
CA GLN A 7 17.24 2.12 1.29
C GLN A 7 17.40 3.56 1.78
N ASP A 8 17.31 4.58 0.91
CA ASP A 8 17.81 5.93 1.21
C ASP A 8 16.74 6.95 1.66
N ARG A 9 15.46 6.55 1.73
CA ARG A 9 14.34 7.44 2.10
C ARG A 9 13.37 6.74 3.04
N GLN A 10 13.76 6.63 4.31
CA GLN A 10 12.89 6.11 5.39
C GLN A 10 11.64 6.96 5.61
N ASP A 11 11.63 8.20 5.12
CA ASP A 11 10.53 9.16 5.15
C ASP A 11 9.51 8.96 4.00
N LEU A 12 9.90 8.29 2.92
CA LEU A 12 9.01 8.04 1.77
C LEU A 12 8.31 6.70 1.81
N GLY A 13 8.62 5.88 2.81
CA GLY A 13 8.11 4.53 2.89
C GLY A 13 8.94 3.55 2.08
N ALA A 14 9.36 2.47 2.73
CA ALA A 14 10.20 1.47 2.11
C ALA A 14 9.32 0.33 1.60
N ASP A 15 9.28 0.14 0.28
CA ASP A 15 8.60 -0.99 -0.36
C ASP A 15 9.54 -2.20 -0.40
N TRP A 16 9.16 -3.30 0.25
CA TRP A 16 10.00 -4.50 0.34
C TRP A 16 9.26 -5.68 -0.26
N VAL A 17 9.82 -6.26 -1.34
CA VAL A 17 9.37 -7.56 -1.86
C VAL A 17 10.24 -8.65 -1.26
N ARG A 18 9.62 -9.55 -0.49
CA ARG A 18 10.28 -10.71 0.11
C ARG A 18 10.41 -11.85 -0.91
N GLU A 19 11.30 -12.80 -0.63
CA GLU A 19 11.54 -13.97 -1.51
C GLU A 19 10.30 -14.85 -1.71
N ASN A 20 9.36 -14.83 -0.75
CA ASN A 20 8.08 -15.53 -0.85
C ASN A 20 7.03 -14.78 -1.71
N GLY A 21 7.38 -13.64 -2.30
CA GLY A 21 6.47 -12.81 -3.11
C GLY A 21 5.59 -11.86 -2.30
N GLU A 22 5.82 -11.70 -0.99
CA GLU A 22 5.11 -10.74 -0.15
C GLU A 22 5.65 -9.32 -0.37
N LEU A 23 4.77 -8.37 -0.69
CA LEU A 23 5.07 -6.94 -0.75
C LEU A 23 4.64 -6.26 0.55
N VAL A 24 5.59 -5.62 1.23
CA VAL A 24 5.35 -4.76 2.39
C VAL A 24 5.51 -3.31 1.95
N ILE A 25 4.46 -2.51 2.11
CA ILE A 25 4.45 -1.06 1.89
C ILE A 25 4.30 -0.43 3.27
N ALA A 26 5.23 0.43 3.66
CA ALA A 26 5.22 1.12 4.95
C ALA A 26 5.40 2.62 4.72
N GLY A 27 4.88 3.48 5.60
CA GLY A 27 5.06 4.93 5.52
C GLY A 27 3.90 5.68 6.17
N ASP A 28 4.20 6.81 6.80
CA ASP A 28 3.19 7.60 7.54
C ASP A 28 2.05 8.07 6.64
N TRP A 29 2.33 8.30 5.35
CA TRP A 29 1.35 8.69 4.35
C TRP A 29 0.21 7.66 4.16
N LEU A 30 0.42 6.37 4.46
CA LEU A 30 -0.63 5.35 4.42
C LEU A 30 -1.69 5.60 5.50
N THR A 31 -1.26 6.04 6.67
CA THR A 31 -2.14 6.44 7.77
C THR A 31 -2.78 7.79 7.47
N GLU A 32 -2.00 8.78 7.03
CA GLU A 32 -2.52 10.13 6.71
C GLU A 32 -3.55 10.12 5.57
N SER A 33 -3.42 9.19 4.62
CA SER A 33 -4.41 8.99 3.54
C SER A 33 -5.62 8.16 3.97
N GLY A 34 -5.62 7.60 5.19
CA GLY A 34 -6.67 6.74 5.73
C GLY A 34 -6.78 5.40 4.98
N ILE A 35 -5.67 4.89 4.44
CA ILE A 35 -5.60 3.56 3.81
C ILE A 35 -5.56 2.48 4.89
N THR A 36 -4.82 2.69 5.97
CA THR A 36 -4.75 1.77 7.13
C THR A 36 -6.06 1.68 7.92
N ASP A 37 -6.87 2.74 7.85
CA ASP A 37 -8.12 2.86 8.60
C ASP A 37 -9.35 2.40 7.79
N ALA A 38 -9.15 1.99 6.54
CA ALA A 38 -10.22 1.52 5.68
C ALA A 38 -10.78 0.17 6.16
N GLU A 39 -12.10 0.10 6.40
CA GLU A 39 -12.78 -1.18 6.71
C GLU A 39 -12.62 -2.20 5.58
N GLN A 40 -12.64 -1.71 4.33
CA GLN A 40 -12.43 -2.51 3.13
C GLN A 40 -11.45 -1.81 2.19
N LEU A 41 -10.47 -2.57 1.72
CA LEU A 41 -9.50 -2.14 0.73
C LEU A 41 -9.68 -2.97 -0.54
N GLU A 42 -9.86 -2.30 -1.67
CA GLU A 42 -9.80 -2.94 -2.97
C GLU A 42 -8.35 -2.98 -3.44
N VAL A 43 -7.90 -4.16 -3.86
CA VAL A 43 -6.56 -4.38 -4.41
C VAL A 43 -6.70 -4.90 -5.83
N THR A 44 -6.13 -4.17 -6.79
CA THR A 44 -6.10 -4.58 -8.20
C THR A 44 -4.67 -4.68 -8.69
N ALA A 45 -4.36 -5.75 -9.39
CA ALA A 45 -3.06 -5.98 -10.03
C ALA A 45 -3.21 -5.88 -11.55
N ALA A 46 -2.28 -5.16 -12.17
CA ALA A 46 -2.06 -5.11 -13.61
C ALA A 46 -0.55 -5.27 -13.87
N PRO A 47 -0.11 -5.47 -15.13
CA PRO A 47 1.31 -5.46 -15.44
C PRO A 47 1.97 -4.20 -14.86
N ASP A 48 2.99 -4.41 -14.04
CA ASP A 48 3.81 -3.38 -13.38
C ASP A 48 3.07 -2.45 -12.39
N VAL A 49 1.78 -2.70 -12.08
CA VAL A 49 0.97 -1.82 -11.23
C VAL A 49 0.16 -2.60 -10.21
N LEU A 50 0.32 -2.23 -8.93
CA LEU A 50 -0.59 -2.59 -7.86
C LEU A 50 -1.34 -1.33 -7.41
N ARG A 51 -2.67 -1.36 -7.46
CA ARG A 51 -3.52 -0.24 -7.02
C ARG A 51 -4.32 -0.64 -5.81
N LEU A 52 -4.13 0.09 -4.72
CA LEU A 52 -4.86 0.01 -3.47
C LEU A 52 -5.87 1.16 -3.44
N GLN A 53 -7.14 0.87 -3.23
CA GLN A 53 -8.20 1.86 -3.20
C GLN A 53 -9.10 1.61 -1.98
N ARG A 54 -9.29 2.62 -1.14
CA ARG A 54 -10.29 2.55 -0.07
C ARG A 54 -11.68 2.37 -0.68
N ARG A 55 -12.44 1.39 -0.19
CA ARG A 55 -13.88 1.34 -0.43
C ARG A 55 -14.58 2.19 0.62
N GLU A 56 -15.31 3.19 0.16
CA GLU A 56 -16.28 3.85 1.03
C GLU A 56 -17.37 2.82 1.32
N GLY A 57 -17.57 2.47 2.59
CA GLY A 57 -18.70 1.65 2.99
C GLY A 57 -19.97 2.26 2.42
N GLU A 58 -20.87 1.42 1.89
CA GLU A 58 -22.15 1.89 1.40
C GLU A 58 -22.76 2.78 2.48
N VAL A 59 -22.85 4.09 2.21
CA VAL A 59 -23.63 4.98 3.07
C VAL A 59 -25.06 4.53 2.85
N PHE A 60 -25.51 3.58 3.66
CA PHE A 60 -26.91 3.19 3.74
C PHE A 60 -27.66 4.43 4.21
N ARG A 61 -28.09 5.26 3.26
CA ARG A 61 -29.10 6.29 3.50
C ARG A 61 -30.42 5.53 3.63
N VAL A 62 -30.77 5.23 4.88
CA VAL A 62 -32.13 4.82 5.28
C VAL A 62 -33.01 6.06 5.33
#